data_AF-A0A660U3I5-F1
#
_entry.id   AF-A0A660U3I5-F1
#
_cell.length_a   1.000
_cell.length_b   1.000
_cell.length_c   1.000
_cell.angle_alpha   90.00
_cell.angle_beta   90.00
_cell.angle_gamma   90.00
#
_symmetry.space_group_name_H-M   'P 1'
#
loop_
_entity.id
_entity.type
_entity.pdbx_description
1 polymer ?
#
loop_
_entity_poly.entity_id
_entity_poly.type
_entity_poly.pdbx_seq_one_letter_code
_entity_poly.pdbx_strand_id
1 'polypeptide(L)'
;MEVLKGIAASPGIAIGKAFLFKEEVEVIRRPITPEEIEAEVERLKNAIDATRQKLQEIHERLSSYEKSPTADLFQAHLLMLEDPLFLDRVLTEIRDNLVNAEWAVAKVGEELAEVLSQVEDEYLRERAADVRDVARHLLAHLKGERRAELSHLPEKVIIVAHDLTPSDTALLPREKVMGFATDMGSRISHTAILARSLEIPAVVGLGDITSRVSTGDLIILDGNHGEVIINPDEETVAKYEAMRARFVEHERELESIRELPAVTLDGHEVTLSANIEFPEEVAALKRYGAKGIGLYRTEYFYLRK
;
A
#
# COMPACT_ATOMS: atom_id res chain seq x y z
N MET A 1 -5.22 -21.16 -17.98
CA MET A 1 -4.02 -21.11 -17.14
C MET A 1 -2.98 -20.21 -17.80
N GLU A 2 -2.67 -19.09 -17.15
CA GLU A 2 -1.60 -18.17 -17.54
C GLU A 2 -0.65 -18.01 -16.36
N VAL A 3 0.64 -17.80 -16.63
CA VAL A 3 1.65 -17.54 -15.59
C VAL A 3 2.27 -16.19 -15.87
N LEU A 4 2.14 -15.28 -14.91
CA LEU A 4 2.77 -13.96 -14.92
C LEU A 4 3.95 -13.97 -13.96
N LYS A 5 5.01 -13.27 -14.36
CA LYS A 5 6.22 -13.15 -13.56
C LYS A 5 6.46 -11.69 -13.23
N GLY A 6 6.59 -11.41 -11.94
CA GLY A 6 6.89 -10.10 -11.40
C GLY A 6 8.05 -10.18 -10.42
N ILE A 7 8.01 -9.29 -9.43
CA ILE A 7 9.02 -9.14 -8.40
C ILE A 7 8.44 -9.70 -7.10
N ALA A 8 9.10 -10.72 -6.54
CA ALA A 8 8.84 -11.19 -5.18
C ALA A 8 9.06 -10.05 -4.17
N ALA A 9 7.96 -9.55 -3.60
CA ALA A 9 7.97 -8.49 -2.60
C ALA A 9 7.93 -9.07 -1.18
N SER A 10 7.03 -10.02 -0.93
CA SER A 10 6.88 -10.71 0.37
C SER A 10 6.67 -12.21 0.15
N PRO A 11 7.39 -13.08 0.89
CA PRO A 11 7.38 -14.52 0.70
C PRO A 11 6.04 -15.18 1.10
N GLY A 12 5.87 -16.44 0.70
CA GLY A 12 4.70 -17.25 1.00
C GLY A 12 3.82 -17.56 -0.23
N ILE A 13 2.83 -18.43 -0.04
CA ILE A 13 1.95 -18.92 -1.11
C ILE A 13 0.49 -18.71 -0.71
N ALA A 14 -0.24 -17.96 -1.52
CA ALA A 14 -1.68 -17.78 -1.38
C ALA A 14 -2.42 -18.41 -2.57
N ILE A 15 -3.55 -19.06 -2.28
CA ILE A 15 -4.43 -19.69 -3.28
C ILE A 15 -5.83 -19.26 -2.94
N GLY A 16 -6.50 -18.55 -3.85
CA GLY A 16 -7.81 -17.98 -3.57
C GLY A 16 -8.40 -17.22 -4.75
N LYS A 17 -9.58 -16.66 -4.54
CA LYS A 17 -10.23 -15.84 -5.57
C LYS A 17 -9.57 -14.47 -5.64
N ALA A 18 -9.39 -13.97 -6.85
CA ALA A 18 -8.95 -12.62 -7.11
C ALA A 18 -10.05 -11.60 -6.77
N PHE A 19 -9.67 -10.50 -6.16
CA PHE A 19 -10.48 -9.30 -6.07
C PHE A 19 -9.76 -8.19 -6.82
N LEU A 20 -10.29 -7.81 -7.99
CA LEU A 20 -9.72 -6.75 -8.79
C LEU A 20 -10.14 -5.40 -8.22
N PHE A 21 -9.18 -4.72 -7.61
CA PHE A 21 -9.31 -3.35 -7.13
C PHE A 21 -9.06 -2.40 -8.30
N LYS A 22 -10.16 -1.91 -8.90
CA LYS A 22 -10.11 -0.90 -9.97
C LYS A 22 -10.14 0.49 -9.37
N GLU A 23 -9.16 1.30 -9.74
CA GLU A 23 -8.89 2.62 -9.18
C GLU A 23 -9.32 3.79 -10.07
N GLU A 24 -10.19 3.57 -11.07
CA GLU A 24 -10.61 4.63 -11.97
C GLU A 24 -11.69 5.52 -11.33
N VAL A 25 -11.24 6.58 -10.67
CA VAL A 25 -12.09 7.75 -10.43
C VAL A 25 -12.13 8.56 -11.72
N GLU A 26 -13.04 8.23 -12.64
CA GLU A 26 -13.19 9.01 -13.88
C GLU A 26 -13.66 10.44 -13.55
N VAL A 27 -12.80 11.44 -13.73
CA VAL A 27 -13.13 12.84 -13.41
C VAL A 27 -13.63 13.54 -14.68
N ILE A 28 -14.93 13.81 -14.72
CA ILE A 28 -15.55 14.53 -15.84
C ILE A 28 -15.45 16.04 -15.59
N ARG A 29 -14.87 16.77 -16.55
CA ARG A 29 -14.89 18.24 -16.55
C ARG A 29 -16.30 18.73 -16.84
N ARG A 30 -16.95 19.34 -15.84
CA ARG A 30 -18.25 20.00 -15.96
C ARG A 30 -18.08 21.51 -15.82
N PRO A 31 -18.52 22.32 -16.79
CA PRO A 31 -18.58 23.77 -16.61
C PRO A 31 -19.64 24.12 -15.56
N ILE A 32 -19.35 25.12 -14.73
CA ILE A 32 -20.28 25.66 -13.73
C ILE A 32 -20.64 27.11 -14.06
N THR A 33 -21.75 27.61 -13.54
CA THR A 33 -22.09 29.04 -13.64
C THR A 33 -21.49 29.84 -12.47
N PRO A 34 -21.35 31.17 -12.59
CA PRO A 34 -20.85 32.00 -11.49
C PRO A 34 -21.64 31.85 -10.18
N GLU A 35 -22.94 31.52 -10.25
CA GLU A 35 -23.81 31.30 -9.10
C GLU A 35 -23.53 29.95 -8.41
N GLU A 36 -22.97 28.97 -9.13
CA GLU A 36 -22.61 27.65 -8.59
C GLU A 36 -21.24 27.65 -7.87
N ILE A 37 -20.43 28.71 -8.02
CA ILE A 37 -19.07 28.79 -7.45
C ILE A 37 -19.10 28.53 -5.94
N GLU A 38 -19.93 29.26 -5.19
CA GLU A 38 -19.95 29.11 -3.72
C GLU A 38 -20.46 27.73 -3.29
N ALA A 39 -21.34 27.11 -4.08
CA ALA A 39 -21.78 25.75 -3.83
C ALA A 39 -20.65 24.73 -4.03
N GLU A 40 -19.85 24.86 -5.11
CA GLU A 40 -18.69 24.00 -5.36
C GLU A 40 -17.57 24.22 -4.34
N VAL A 41 -17.34 25.46 -3.90
CA VAL A 41 -16.40 25.78 -2.82
C VAL A 41 -16.84 25.12 -1.50
N GLU A 42 -18.14 25.15 -1.20
CA GLU A 42 -18.67 24.49 0.00
C GLU A 42 -18.59 22.96 -0.10
N ARG A 43 -18.85 22.37 -1.28
CA ARG A 43 -18.63 20.94 -1.52
C ARG A 43 -17.17 20.55 -1.28
N LEU A 44 -16.22 21.36 -1.77
CA LEU A 44 -14.79 21.17 -1.57
C LEU A 44 -14.42 21.18 -0.08
N LYS A 45 -14.88 22.17 0.69
CA LYS A 45 -14.63 22.25 2.13
C LYS A 45 -15.14 21.01 2.87
N ASN A 46 -16.37 20.60 2.59
CA ASN A 46 -16.95 19.40 3.19
C ASN A 46 -16.13 18.14 2.85
N ALA A 47 -15.64 18.03 1.61
CA ALA A 47 -14.79 16.92 1.20
C ALA A 47 -13.40 16.95 1.87
N ILE A 48 -12.82 18.13 2.07
CA ILE A 48 -11.57 18.30 2.83
C ILE A 48 -11.78 17.86 4.28
N ASP A 49 -12.86 18.29 4.92
CA ASP A 49 -13.17 17.93 6.30
C ASP A 49 -13.40 16.41 6.46
N ALA A 50 -14.12 15.80 5.52
CA ALA A 50 -14.33 14.35 5.49
C ALA A 50 -13.01 13.59 5.26
N THR A 51 -12.18 14.06 4.32
CA THR A 51 -10.85 13.49 4.06
C THR A 51 -9.96 13.59 5.30
N ARG A 52 -9.96 14.74 5.98
CA ARG A 52 -9.18 14.96 7.20
C ARG A 52 -9.57 13.95 8.28
N GLN A 53 -10.86 13.82 8.56
CA GLN A 53 -11.37 12.84 9.52
C GLN A 53 -10.97 11.41 9.14
N LYS A 54 -11.02 11.08 7.85
CA LYS A 54 -10.64 9.75 7.36
C LYS A 54 -9.16 9.46 7.55
N LEU A 55 -8.29 10.40 7.17
CA LEU A 55 -6.84 10.26 7.35
C LEU A 55 -6.46 10.19 8.84
N GLN A 56 -7.16 10.93 9.71
CA GLN A 56 -7.02 10.81 11.16
C GLN A 56 -7.43 9.43 11.68
N GLU A 57 -8.57 8.89 11.24
CA GLU A 57 -9.02 7.54 11.59
C GLU A 57 -7.96 6.49 11.19
N ILE A 58 -7.40 6.61 9.99
CA ILE A 58 -6.35 5.70 9.51
C ILE A 58 -5.08 5.84 10.36
N HIS A 59 -4.66 7.08 10.64
CA HIS A 59 -3.50 7.36 11.48
C HIS A 59 -3.67 6.77 12.89
N GLU A 60 -4.82 6.97 13.53
CA GLU A 60 -5.13 6.43 14.86
C GLU A 60 -5.15 4.90 14.86
N ARG A 61 -5.82 4.30 13.87
CA ARG A 61 -5.87 2.85 13.71
C ARG A 61 -4.47 2.28 13.60
N LEU A 62 -3.63 2.82 12.71
CA LEU A 62 -2.25 2.35 12.55
C LEU A 62 -1.43 2.54 13.82
N SER A 63 -1.51 3.73 14.44
CA SER A 63 -0.78 4.05 15.68
C SER A 63 -1.14 3.13 16.86
N SER A 64 -2.36 2.58 16.87
CA SER A 64 -2.81 1.64 17.89
C SER A 64 -2.28 0.21 17.70
N TYR A 65 -2.06 -0.22 16.45
CA TYR A 65 -1.61 -1.58 16.13
C TYR A 65 -0.08 -1.69 16.15
N GLU A 66 0.63 -0.65 15.74
CA GLU A 66 2.09 -0.53 15.80
C GLU A 66 2.44 0.97 15.89
N LYS A 67 3.50 1.34 16.61
CA LYS A 67 4.10 2.67 16.50
C LYS A 67 4.86 2.81 15.15
N SER A 68 4.20 2.43 14.07
CA SER A 68 4.80 2.19 12.77
C SER A 68 5.19 3.51 12.08
N PRO A 69 6.31 3.54 11.33
CA PRO A 69 6.67 4.64 10.41
C PRO A 69 5.55 5.04 9.46
N THR A 70 4.63 4.11 9.17
CA THR A 70 3.46 4.35 8.33
C THR A 70 2.51 5.38 8.92
N ALA A 71 2.46 5.56 10.24
CA ALA A 71 1.61 6.57 10.88
C ALA A 71 2.05 8.00 10.50
N ASP A 72 3.36 8.25 10.41
CA ASP A 72 3.90 9.56 10.02
C ASP A 72 3.56 9.94 8.58
N LEU A 73 3.43 8.94 7.70
CA LEU A 73 3.02 9.18 6.32
C LEU A 73 1.64 9.87 6.27
N PHE A 74 0.67 9.39 7.07
CA PHE A 74 -0.65 10.01 7.13
C PHE A 74 -0.61 11.39 7.77
N GLN A 75 0.33 11.64 8.67
CA GLN A 75 0.56 12.98 9.20
C GLN A 75 1.07 13.92 8.09
N ALA A 76 1.97 13.45 7.22
CA ALA A 76 2.38 14.22 6.05
C ALA A 76 1.21 14.45 5.06
N HIS A 77 0.36 13.43 4.84
CA HIS A 77 -0.84 13.58 4.01
C HIS A 77 -1.81 14.63 4.58
N LEU A 78 -1.99 14.68 5.90
CA LEU A 78 -2.78 15.72 6.56
C LEU A 78 -2.19 17.11 6.34
N LEU A 79 -0.88 17.26 6.46
CA LEU A 79 -0.19 18.54 6.20
C LEU A 79 -0.34 18.98 4.74
N MET A 80 -0.28 18.06 3.78
CA MET A 80 -0.50 18.34 2.35
C MET A 80 -1.95 18.73 2.06
N LEU A 81 -2.92 18.05 2.68
CA LEU A 81 -4.34 18.36 2.54
C LEU A 81 -4.68 19.77 3.06
N GLU A 82 -3.99 20.18 4.12
CA GLU A 82 -4.17 21.49 4.78
C GLU A 82 -3.26 22.58 4.22
N ASP A 83 -2.44 22.29 3.19
CA ASP A 83 -1.53 23.26 2.59
C ASP A 83 -2.34 24.39 1.92
N PRO A 84 -2.23 25.64 2.43
CA PRO A 84 -2.93 26.79 1.84
C PRO A 84 -2.61 26.98 0.36
N LEU A 85 -1.39 26.66 -0.09
CA LEU A 85 -1.00 26.83 -1.49
C LEU A 85 -1.76 25.86 -2.41
N PHE A 86 -1.95 24.62 -1.98
CA PHE A 86 -2.76 23.65 -2.72
C PHE A 86 -4.22 24.08 -2.75
N LEU A 87 -4.79 24.43 -1.59
CA LEU A 87 -6.19 24.82 -1.47
C LEU A 87 -6.51 26.09 -2.26
N ASP A 88 -5.65 27.12 -2.19
CA ASP A 88 -5.82 28.36 -2.93
C ASP A 88 -5.77 28.10 -4.45
N ARG A 89 -4.85 27.25 -4.93
CA ARG A 89 -4.79 26.86 -6.35
C ARG A 89 -6.07 26.15 -6.81
N VAL A 90 -6.61 25.23 -6.01
CA VAL A 90 -7.89 24.55 -6.33
C VAL A 90 -9.03 25.56 -6.37
N LEU A 91 -9.11 26.48 -5.40
CA LEU A 91 -10.13 27.52 -5.35
C LEU A 91 -10.04 28.48 -6.54
N THR A 92 -8.82 28.88 -6.93
CA THR A 92 -8.57 29.69 -8.12
C THR A 92 -9.01 28.96 -9.38
N GLU A 93 -8.71 27.67 -9.51
CA GLU A 93 -9.12 26.88 -10.67
C GLU A 93 -10.65 26.83 -10.81
N ILE A 94 -11.39 26.63 -9.71
CA ILE A 94 -12.87 26.65 -9.70
C ILE A 94 -13.40 28.02 -10.13
N ARG A 95 -12.87 29.11 -9.54
CA ARG A 95 -13.38 30.48 -9.73
C ARG A 95 -13.06 31.04 -11.11
N ASP A 96 -11.81 30.89 -11.55
CA ASP A 96 -11.32 31.55 -12.76
C ASP A 96 -11.70 30.76 -14.02
N ASN A 97 -11.73 29.43 -13.94
CA ASN A 97 -12.02 28.56 -15.09
C ASN A 97 -13.45 28.02 -15.11
N LEU A 98 -14.27 28.35 -14.10
CA LEU A 98 -15.67 27.93 -13.97
C LEU A 98 -15.84 26.42 -14.17
N VAL A 99 -15.11 25.64 -13.37
CA VAL A 99 -15.13 24.16 -13.38
C VAL A 99 -15.59 23.60 -12.04
N ASN A 100 -16.15 22.38 -12.06
CA ASN A 100 -16.52 21.64 -10.86
C ASN A 100 -15.31 21.26 -9.97
N ALA A 101 -15.57 21.05 -8.67
CA ALA A 101 -14.52 20.78 -7.68
C ALA A 101 -13.68 19.54 -8.00
N GLU A 102 -14.29 18.47 -8.52
CA GLU A 102 -13.56 17.24 -8.87
C GLU A 102 -12.51 17.50 -9.94
N TRP A 103 -12.85 18.25 -10.99
CA TRP A 103 -11.91 18.58 -12.04
C TRP A 103 -10.76 19.45 -11.53
N ALA A 104 -11.09 20.46 -10.71
CA ALA A 104 -10.09 21.35 -10.14
C ALA A 104 -9.07 20.60 -9.26
N VAL A 105 -9.55 19.71 -8.37
CA VAL A 105 -8.68 18.88 -7.52
C VAL A 105 -7.81 17.95 -8.35
N ALA A 106 -8.38 17.26 -9.34
CA ALA A 106 -7.64 16.33 -10.18
C ALA A 106 -6.53 17.05 -10.98
N LYS A 107 -6.86 18.19 -11.58
CA LYS A 107 -5.91 19.00 -12.35
C LYS A 107 -4.77 19.53 -11.48
N VAL A 108 -5.10 20.20 -10.37
CA VAL A 108 -4.09 20.81 -9.49
C VAL A 108 -3.22 19.73 -8.82
N GLY A 109 -3.82 18.61 -8.40
CA GLY A 109 -3.10 17.47 -7.85
C GLY A 109 -2.10 16.87 -8.83
N GLU A 110 -2.51 16.64 -10.09
CA GLU A 110 -1.61 16.11 -11.11
C GLU A 110 -0.52 17.10 -11.49
N GLU A 111 -0.83 18.39 -11.67
CA GLU A 111 0.18 19.42 -11.94
C GLU A 111 1.26 19.47 -10.84
N LEU A 112 0.86 19.36 -9.57
CA LEU A 112 1.79 19.39 -8.45
C LEU A 112 2.63 18.10 -8.38
N ALA A 113 2.01 16.95 -8.64
CA ALA A 113 2.70 15.67 -8.71
C ALA A 113 3.69 15.59 -9.88
N GLU A 114 3.35 16.13 -11.05
CA GLU A 114 4.25 16.20 -12.21
C GLU A 114 5.50 17.02 -11.89
N VAL A 115 5.33 18.20 -11.28
CA VAL A 115 6.46 19.04 -10.86
C VAL A 115 7.39 18.30 -9.90
N LEU A 116 6.83 17.59 -8.91
CA LEU A 116 7.62 16.79 -7.95
C LEU A 116 8.32 15.59 -8.62
N SER A 117 7.68 14.95 -9.59
CA SER A 117 8.23 13.77 -10.27
C SER A 117 9.44 14.09 -11.17
N GLN A 118 9.58 15.35 -11.60
CA GLN A 118 10.69 15.82 -12.43
C GLN A 118 11.93 16.20 -11.63
N VAL A 119 11.85 16.23 -10.30
CA VAL A 119 13.00 16.52 -9.45
C VAL A 119 13.91 15.30 -9.38
N GLU A 120 15.23 15.49 -9.49
CA GLU A 120 16.20 14.38 -9.49
C GLU A 120 16.24 13.63 -8.15
N ASP A 121 15.90 14.34 -7.07
CA ASP A 121 15.84 13.82 -5.71
C ASP A 121 14.78 12.70 -5.58
N GLU A 122 15.24 11.52 -5.14
CA GLU A 122 14.40 10.32 -4.98
C GLU A 122 13.30 10.52 -3.93
N TYR A 123 13.60 11.24 -2.83
CA TYR A 123 12.63 11.55 -1.79
C TYR A 123 11.52 12.45 -2.34
N LEU A 124 11.86 13.46 -3.14
CA LEU A 124 10.85 14.34 -3.77
C LEU A 124 10.02 13.62 -4.84
N ARG A 125 10.59 12.63 -5.54
CA ARG A 125 9.83 11.78 -6.46
C ARG A 125 8.81 10.90 -5.74
N GLU A 126 9.14 10.39 -4.56
CA GLU A 126 8.17 9.66 -3.72
C GLU A 126 7.02 10.58 -3.27
N ARG A 127 7.30 11.85 -2.95
CA ARG A 127 6.26 12.84 -2.61
C ARG A 127 5.25 13.09 -3.73
N ALA A 128 5.62 12.88 -5.00
CA ALA A 128 4.66 12.96 -6.10
C ALA A 128 3.53 11.92 -5.98
N ALA A 129 3.85 10.72 -5.47
CA ALA A 129 2.85 9.69 -5.22
C ALA A 129 1.94 10.06 -4.05
N ASP A 130 2.50 10.65 -2.98
CA ASP A 130 1.74 11.13 -1.82
C ASP A 130 0.71 12.20 -2.22
N VAL A 131 1.11 13.18 -3.05
CA VAL A 131 0.21 14.23 -3.55
C VAL A 131 -0.95 13.64 -4.35
N ARG A 132 -0.67 12.65 -5.21
CA ARG A 132 -1.72 11.94 -5.94
C ARG A 132 -2.64 11.18 -4.99
N ASP A 133 -2.11 10.53 -3.95
CA ASP A 133 -2.92 9.81 -2.96
C ASP A 133 -3.85 10.78 -2.22
N VAL A 134 -3.36 11.93 -1.74
CA VAL A 134 -4.19 12.97 -1.10
C VAL A 134 -5.28 13.49 -2.03
N ALA A 135 -4.94 13.80 -3.28
CA ALA A 135 -5.92 14.25 -4.27
C ALA A 135 -6.99 13.18 -4.52
N ARG A 136 -6.61 11.89 -4.58
CA ARG A 136 -7.55 10.77 -4.73
C ARG A 136 -8.52 10.65 -3.55
N HIS A 137 -8.03 10.76 -2.31
CA HIS A 137 -8.92 10.74 -1.14
C HIS A 137 -9.95 11.86 -1.21
N LEU A 138 -9.51 13.06 -1.60
CA LEU A 138 -10.40 14.21 -1.75
C LEU A 138 -11.45 14.00 -2.85
N LEU A 139 -11.05 13.45 -4.01
CA LEU A 139 -11.95 13.13 -5.12
C LEU A 139 -13.01 12.08 -4.74
N ALA A 140 -12.62 11.04 -3.99
CA ALA A 140 -13.57 10.02 -3.54
C ALA A 140 -14.69 10.63 -2.68
N HIS A 141 -14.34 11.53 -1.76
CA HIS A 141 -15.30 12.25 -0.95
C HIS A 141 -16.18 13.22 -1.77
N LEU A 142 -15.60 13.92 -2.76
CA LEU A 142 -16.36 14.83 -3.63
C LEU A 142 -17.43 14.11 -4.46
N LYS A 143 -17.11 12.91 -4.98
CA LYS A 143 -18.06 12.11 -5.76
C LYS A 143 -19.13 11.42 -4.91
N GLY A 144 -18.97 11.37 -3.59
CA GLY A 144 -19.80 10.55 -2.72
C GLY A 144 -19.67 9.04 -3.00
N GLU A 145 -18.66 8.65 -3.79
CA GLU A 145 -18.32 7.26 -4.04
C GLU A 145 -17.69 6.72 -2.77
N ARG A 146 -18.36 5.78 -2.12
CA ARG A 146 -17.67 4.87 -1.20
C ARG A 146 -16.71 4.09 -2.09
N ARG A 147 -15.44 4.49 -2.12
CA ARG A 147 -14.32 3.74 -2.72
C ARG A 147 -14.62 2.26 -2.49
N ALA A 148 -14.53 1.39 -3.49
CA ALA A 148 -14.82 -0.04 -3.32
C ALA A 148 -14.06 -0.53 -2.09
N GLU A 149 -14.77 -0.63 -0.96
CA GLU A 149 -14.06 -0.48 0.29
C GLU A 149 -13.30 -1.78 0.51
N LEU A 150 -11.97 -1.71 0.47
CA LEU A 150 -11.12 -2.85 0.82
C LEU A 150 -11.47 -3.37 2.24
N SER A 151 -12.13 -2.57 3.07
CA SER A 151 -12.69 -2.96 4.37
C SER A 151 -13.88 -3.95 4.29
N HIS A 152 -14.62 -3.99 3.17
CA HIS A 152 -15.86 -4.77 2.99
C HIS A 152 -15.68 -5.96 2.03
N LEU A 153 -14.54 -6.66 2.12
CA LEU A 153 -14.34 -7.90 1.37
C LEU A 153 -15.34 -8.98 1.82
N PRO A 154 -16.07 -9.66 0.91
CA PRO A 154 -17.10 -10.64 1.26
C PRO A 154 -16.52 -11.95 1.78
N GLU A 155 -15.32 -12.32 1.31
CA GLU A 155 -14.63 -13.57 1.64
C GLU A 155 -13.11 -13.35 1.68
N LYS A 156 -12.35 -14.43 1.95
CA LYS A 156 -10.89 -14.39 1.85
C LYS A 156 -10.47 -14.31 0.38
N VAL A 157 -9.72 -13.27 0.02
CA VAL A 157 -9.35 -12.98 -1.38
C VAL A 157 -7.89 -12.61 -1.53
N ILE A 158 -7.39 -12.73 -2.75
CA ILE A 158 -6.11 -12.17 -3.18
C ILE A 158 -6.41 -10.87 -3.94
N ILE A 159 -5.82 -9.76 -3.51
CA ILE A 159 -6.07 -8.46 -4.13
C ILE A 159 -5.23 -8.34 -5.40
N VAL A 160 -5.86 -7.89 -6.48
CA VAL A 160 -5.17 -7.53 -7.73
C VAL A 160 -5.43 -6.06 -7.98
N ALA A 161 -4.39 -5.24 -8.16
CA ALA A 161 -4.54 -3.81 -8.39
C ALA A 161 -3.48 -3.29 -9.36
N HIS A 162 -3.69 -2.10 -9.93
CA HIS A 162 -2.65 -1.49 -10.77
C HIS A 162 -1.48 -1.04 -9.90
N ASP A 163 -1.82 -0.36 -8.83
CA ASP A 163 -0.95 0.00 -7.72
C ASP A 163 -1.74 -0.12 -6.42
N LEU A 164 -1.05 -0.19 -5.28
CA LEU A 164 -1.68 -0.08 -3.97
C LEU A 164 -0.95 1.03 -3.22
N THR A 165 -1.67 2.10 -2.90
CA THR A 165 -1.08 3.16 -2.10
C THR A 165 -0.84 2.68 -0.67
N PRO A 166 0.02 3.36 0.10
CA PRO A 166 0.16 3.07 1.52
C PRO A 166 -1.17 3.17 2.27
N SER A 167 -2.04 4.10 1.88
CA SER A 167 -3.42 4.23 2.37
C SER A 167 -4.25 2.98 2.16
N ASP A 168 -4.20 2.42 0.95
CA ASP A 168 -4.94 1.21 0.63
C ASP A 168 -4.42 0.00 1.39
N THR A 169 -3.10 -0.14 1.46
CA THR A 169 -2.44 -1.24 2.16
C THR A 169 -2.70 -1.21 3.66
N ALA A 170 -2.73 -0.02 4.26
CA ALA A 170 -3.08 0.19 5.67
C ALA A 170 -4.52 -0.18 6.02
N LEU A 171 -5.45 0.04 5.08
CA LEU A 171 -6.88 -0.22 5.25
C LEU A 171 -7.26 -1.68 5.04
N LEU A 172 -6.33 -2.53 4.60
CA LEU A 172 -6.59 -3.94 4.30
C LEU A 172 -7.06 -4.70 5.55
N PRO A 173 -8.22 -5.39 5.49
CA PRO A 173 -8.65 -6.27 6.57
C PRO A 173 -7.80 -7.54 6.55
N ARG A 174 -6.78 -7.58 7.43
CA ARG A 174 -5.79 -8.68 7.55
C ARG A 174 -6.42 -10.08 7.57
N GLU A 175 -7.57 -10.23 8.23
CA GLU A 175 -8.33 -11.48 8.33
C GLU A 175 -8.84 -12.02 6.98
N LYS A 176 -9.02 -11.13 5.99
CA LYS A 176 -9.66 -11.42 4.70
C LYS A 176 -8.71 -11.32 3.51
N VAL A 177 -7.54 -10.69 3.67
CA VAL A 177 -6.56 -10.57 2.59
C VAL A 177 -5.55 -11.70 2.70
N MET A 178 -5.53 -12.57 1.70
CA MET A 178 -4.58 -13.69 1.64
C MET A 178 -3.23 -13.29 1.03
N GLY A 179 -3.18 -12.15 0.35
CA GLY A 179 -2.02 -11.62 -0.35
C GLY A 179 -2.44 -10.61 -1.41
N PHE A 180 -1.48 -9.99 -2.09
CA PHE A 180 -1.79 -9.06 -3.18
C PHE A 180 -0.80 -9.11 -4.34
N ALA A 181 -1.27 -8.69 -5.51
CA ALA A 181 -0.51 -8.61 -6.74
C ALA A 181 -0.74 -7.26 -7.44
N THR A 182 0.34 -6.59 -7.88
CA THR A 182 0.25 -5.28 -8.53
C THR A 182 0.97 -5.20 -9.87
N ASP A 183 0.43 -4.40 -10.80
CA ASP A 183 1.11 -4.09 -12.07
C ASP A 183 2.39 -3.30 -11.84
N MET A 184 2.32 -2.33 -10.93
CA MET A 184 3.40 -1.42 -10.56
C MET A 184 4.08 -1.86 -9.26
N GLY A 185 5.20 -1.22 -8.94
CA GLY A 185 5.91 -1.40 -7.67
C GLY A 185 7.29 -2.02 -7.81
N SER A 186 8.10 -1.84 -6.77
CA SER A 186 9.47 -2.34 -6.68
C SER A 186 9.68 -3.11 -5.37
N ARG A 187 10.76 -3.90 -5.30
CA ARG A 187 11.10 -4.69 -4.08
C ARG A 187 11.28 -3.83 -2.81
N ILE A 188 11.61 -2.55 -2.99
CA ILE A 188 11.87 -1.59 -1.90
C ILE A 188 10.75 -0.56 -1.72
N SER A 189 9.66 -0.67 -2.48
CA SER A 189 8.51 0.24 -2.35
C SER A 189 7.83 0.12 -0.99
N HIS A 190 7.18 1.20 -0.54
CA HIS A 190 6.38 1.21 0.69
C HIS A 190 5.36 0.06 0.75
N THR A 191 4.72 -0.24 -0.38
CA THR A 191 3.79 -1.36 -0.53
C THR A 191 4.48 -2.71 -0.29
N ALA A 192 5.70 -2.91 -0.79
CA ALA A 192 6.48 -4.13 -0.56
C ALA A 192 6.97 -4.25 0.90
N ILE A 193 7.34 -3.15 1.53
CA ILE A 193 7.74 -3.12 2.95
C ILE A 193 6.53 -3.46 3.84
N LEU A 194 5.38 -2.86 3.56
CA LEU A 194 4.13 -3.13 4.28
C LEU A 194 3.66 -4.58 4.11
N ALA A 195 3.81 -5.18 2.93
CA ALA A 195 3.49 -6.59 2.74
C ALA A 195 4.26 -7.51 3.70
N ARG A 196 5.55 -7.21 3.92
CA ARG A 196 6.42 -7.99 4.81
C ARG A 196 6.05 -7.79 6.27
N SER A 197 5.77 -6.56 6.70
CA SER A 197 5.34 -6.31 8.07
C SER A 197 3.97 -6.91 8.37
N LEU A 198 3.12 -7.03 7.35
CA LEU A 198 1.83 -7.72 7.43
C LEU A 198 1.94 -9.25 7.29
N GLU A 199 3.12 -9.80 7.00
CA GLU A 199 3.37 -11.23 6.79
C GLU A 199 2.42 -11.86 5.73
N ILE A 200 2.02 -11.08 4.73
CA ILE A 200 1.18 -11.54 3.62
C ILE A 200 2.01 -11.71 2.35
N PRO A 201 1.80 -12.78 1.56
CA PRO A 201 2.46 -12.95 0.26
C PRO A 201 2.17 -11.78 -0.68
N ALA A 202 3.20 -11.31 -1.39
CA ALA A 202 3.04 -10.21 -2.34
C ALA A 202 3.97 -10.32 -3.54
N VAL A 203 3.42 -10.05 -4.73
CA VAL A 203 4.15 -9.98 -6.00
C VAL A 203 3.83 -8.65 -6.69
N VAL A 204 4.84 -7.84 -6.95
CA VAL A 204 4.67 -6.49 -7.52
C VAL A 204 5.34 -6.39 -8.89
N GLY A 205 5.05 -5.35 -9.67
CA GLY A 205 5.73 -5.14 -10.95
C GLY A 205 5.37 -6.18 -12.03
N LEU A 206 4.12 -6.65 -12.04
CA LEU A 206 3.62 -7.64 -13.03
C LEU A 206 3.32 -7.01 -14.39
N GLY A 207 3.22 -5.68 -14.47
CA GLY A 207 2.96 -4.92 -15.68
C GLY A 207 1.49 -4.87 -16.12
N ASP A 208 0.84 -6.02 -16.28
CA ASP A 208 -0.50 -6.08 -16.90
C ASP A 208 -1.48 -7.09 -16.26
N ILE A 209 -1.26 -7.50 -15.01
CA ILE A 209 -2.15 -8.43 -14.30
C ILE A 209 -3.58 -7.90 -14.18
N THR A 210 -3.78 -6.58 -14.00
CA THR A 210 -5.13 -5.99 -13.89
C THR A 210 -5.97 -6.13 -15.16
N SER A 211 -5.32 -6.26 -16.30
CA SER A 211 -5.98 -6.45 -17.60
C SER A 211 -6.35 -7.90 -17.88
N ARG A 212 -5.74 -8.85 -17.16
CA ARG A 212 -5.85 -10.30 -17.39
C ARG A 212 -6.72 -11.02 -16.37
N VAL A 213 -6.88 -10.44 -15.18
CA VAL A 213 -7.64 -11.03 -14.07
C VAL A 213 -8.98 -10.34 -13.91
N SER A 214 -10.03 -11.11 -13.68
CA SER A 214 -11.34 -10.60 -13.24
C SER A 214 -11.61 -10.94 -11.79
N THR A 215 -12.41 -10.13 -11.11
CA THR A 215 -12.90 -10.45 -9.76
C THR A 215 -13.62 -11.79 -9.77
N GLY A 216 -13.20 -12.72 -8.92
CA GLY A 216 -13.73 -14.07 -8.81
C GLY A 216 -12.87 -15.16 -9.44
N ASP A 217 -11.89 -14.80 -10.27
CA ASP A 217 -10.97 -15.77 -10.88
C ASP A 217 -10.14 -16.49 -9.82
N LEU A 218 -9.91 -17.79 -9.98
CA LEU A 218 -9.02 -18.53 -9.10
C LEU A 218 -7.57 -18.19 -9.46
N ILE A 219 -6.80 -17.69 -8.49
CA ILE A 219 -5.40 -17.36 -8.70
C ILE A 219 -4.50 -17.97 -7.61
N ILE A 220 -3.28 -18.28 -8.02
CA ILE A 220 -2.18 -18.67 -7.11
C ILE A 220 -1.18 -17.53 -7.13
N LEU A 221 -0.83 -17.05 -5.94
CA LEU A 221 0.20 -16.04 -5.72
C LEU A 221 1.39 -16.70 -5.03
N ASP A 222 2.52 -16.80 -5.74
CA ASP A 222 3.78 -17.30 -5.20
C ASP A 222 4.73 -16.12 -4.94
N GLY A 223 4.69 -15.63 -3.70
CA GLY A 223 5.56 -14.57 -3.22
C GLY A 223 7.03 -14.97 -3.08
N ASN A 224 7.36 -16.27 -3.13
CA ASN A 224 8.75 -16.74 -3.07
C ASN A 224 9.45 -16.59 -4.41
N HIS A 225 8.77 -17.00 -5.49
CA HIS A 225 9.33 -16.96 -6.84
C HIS A 225 8.93 -15.71 -7.63
N GLY A 226 7.98 -14.93 -7.13
CA GLY A 226 7.47 -13.74 -7.82
C GLY A 226 6.54 -14.10 -8.97
N GLU A 227 5.71 -15.12 -8.80
CA GLU A 227 4.85 -15.66 -9.86
C GLU A 227 3.38 -15.57 -9.49
N VAL A 228 2.53 -15.28 -10.48
CA VAL A 228 1.08 -15.33 -10.33
C VAL A 228 0.50 -16.25 -11.40
N ILE A 229 -0.26 -17.25 -10.99
CA ILE A 229 -0.92 -18.19 -11.90
C ILE A 229 -2.42 -17.88 -11.93
N ILE A 230 -2.93 -17.57 -13.12
CA ILE A 230 -4.33 -17.22 -13.34
C ILE A 230 -5.08 -18.43 -13.87
N ASN A 231 -6.22 -18.77 -13.27
CA ASN A 231 -7.06 -19.90 -13.62
C ASN A 231 -6.23 -21.21 -13.75
N PRO A 232 -5.57 -21.65 -12.66
CA PRO A 232 -4.77 -22.88 -12.64
C PRO A 232 -5.66 -24.12 -12.81
N ASP A 233 -5.08 -25.20 -13.33
CA ASP A 233 -5.72 -26.52 -13.33
C ASP A 233 -5.61 -27.21 -11.95
N GLU A 234 -6.38 -28.28 -11.76
CA GLU A 234 -6.44 -29.02 -10.50
C GLU A 234 -5.06 -29.61 -10.10
N GLU A 235 -4.26 -30.04 -11.07
CA GLU A 235 -2.92 -30.57 -10.83
C GLU A 235 -1.99 -29.48 -10.28
N THR A 236 -2.03 -28.29 -10.86
CA THR A 236 -1.25 -27.13 -10.40
C THR A 236 -1.72 -26.70 -9.02
N VAL A 237 -3.03 -26.65 -8.76
CA VAL A 237 -3.57 -26.33 -7.42
C VAL A 237 -3.03 -27.32 -6.38
N ALA A 238 -3.13 -28.64 -6.63
CA ALA A 238 -2.65 -29.67 -5.70
C ALA A 238 -1.14 -29.55 -5.44
N LYS A 239 -0.35 -29.25 -6.47
CA LYS A 239 1.09 -29.01 -6.35
C LYS A 239 1.39 -27.81 -5.43
N TYR A 240 0.71 -26.68 -5.65
CA TYR A 240 0.92 -25.48 -4.83
C TYR A 240 0.37 -25.62 -3.41
N GLU A 241 -0.69 -26.40 -3.20
CA GLU A 241 -1.15 -26.74 -1.86
C GLU A 241 -0.11 -27.56 -1.09
N ALA A 242 0.53 -28.54 -1.73
CA ALA A 242 1.62 -29.30 -1.13
C ALA A 242 2.84 -28.42 -0.83
N MET A 243 3.17 -27.48 -1.74
CA MET A 243 4.23 -26.49 -1.51
C MET A 243 3.89 -25.56 -0.34
N ARG A 244 2.65 -25.07 -0.25
CA ARG A 244 2.19 -24.23 0.87
C ARG A 244 2.27 -24.99 2.19
N ALA A 245 1.86 -26.27 2.21
CA ALA A 245 1.95 -27.10 3.41
C ALA A 245 3.40 -27.27 3.88
N ARG A 246 4.33 -27.56 2.95
CA ARG A 246 5.77 -27.65 3.26
C ARG A 246 6.34 -26.32 3.74
N PHE A 247 5.93 -25.20 3.16
CA PHE A 247 6.35 -23.88 3.60
C PHE A 247 5.92 -23.61 5.05
N VAL A 248 4.65 -23.91 5.38
CA VAL A 248 4.13 -23.77 6.75
C VAL A 248 4.83 -24.71 7.74
N GLU A 249 5.15 -25.94 7.33
CA GLU A 249 5.92 -26.88 8.15
C GLU A 249 7.35 -26.37 8.39
N HIS A 250 8.01 -25.88 7.36
CA HIS A 250 9.35 -25.31 7.46
C HIS A 250 9.39 -24.08 8.37
N GLU A 251 8.42 -23.17 8.25
CA GLU A 251 8.29 -22.01 9.16
C GLU A 251 8.13 -22.45 10.64
N ARG A 252 7.37 -23.54 10.90
CA ARG A 252 7.26 -24.10 12.26
C ARG A 252 8.56 -24.71 12.76
N GLU A 253 9.31 -25.38 11.88
CA GLU A 253 10.64 -25.90 12.22
C GLU A 253 11.59 -24.75 12.58
N LEU A 254 11.60 -23.66 11.79
CA LEU A 254 12.37 -22.46 12.04
C LEU A 254 11.98 -21.79 13.36
N GLU A 255 10.68 -21.70 13.66
CA GLU A 255 10.19 -21.17 14.93
C GLU A 255 10.66 -22.02 16.12
N SER A 256 10.72 -23.34 15.97
CA SER A 256 11.18 -24.26 17.03
C SER A 256 12.66 -24.09 17.39
N ILE A 257 13.48 -23.60 16.46
CA ILE A 257 14.92 -23.40 16.68
C ILE A 257 15.28 -21.96 17.05
N ARG A 258 14.31 -21.04 17.12
CA ARG A 258 14.55 -19.60 17.37
C ARG A 258 15.32 -19.30 18.66
N GLU A 259 15.17 -20.16 19.68
CA GLU A 259 15.82 -19.97 21.00
C GLU A 259 17.17 -20.69 21.09
N LEU A 260 17.50 -21.54 20.13
CA LEU A 260 18.76 -22.27 20.09
C LEU A 260 19.94 -21.32 19.84
N PRO A 261 21.13 -21.63 20.37
CA PRO A 261 22.32 -20.87 20.04
C PRO A 261 22.71 -21.11 18.58
N ALA A 262 23.17 -20.07 17.89
CA ALA A 262 23.62 -20.18 16.51
C ALA A 262 25.06 -20.72 16.48
N VAL A 263 25.17 -22.05 16.50
CA VAL A 263 26.45 -22.78 16.54
C VAL A 263 26.56 -23.67 15.29
N THR A 264 27.69 -23.62 14.60
CA THR A 264 27.98 -24.46 13.44
C THR A 264 28.20 -25.92 13.84
N LEU A 265 28.18 -26.84 12.87
CA LEU A 265 28.37 -28.29 13.12
C LEU A 265 29.73 -28.64 13.75
N ASP A 266 30.74 -27.80 13.56
CA ASP A 266 32.08 -27.91 14.14
C ASP A 266 32.26 -27.09 15.44
N GLY A 267 31.18 -26.53 15.99
CA GLY A 267 31.16 -25.92 17.33
C GLY A 267 31.50 -24.43 17.37
N HIS A 268 31.53 -23.73 16.24
CA HIS A 268 31.77 -22.29 16.20
C HIS A 268 30.48 -21.50 16.44
N GLU A 269 30.47 -20.65 17.46
CA GLU A 269 29.31 -19.79 17.77
C GLU A 269 29.37 -18.48 16.96
N VAL A 270 28.24 -18.13 16.34
CA VAL A 270 28.05 -16.87 15.63
C VAL A 270 26.93 -16.07 16.27
N THR A 271 27.06 -14.74 16.31
CA THR A 271 25.99 -13.88 16.83
C THR A 271 25.05 -13.47 15.71
N LEU A 272 23.80 -13.92 15.79
CA LEU A 272 22.73 -13.47 14.90
C LEU A 272 22.05 -12.23 15.51
N SER A 273 22.31 -11.09 14.90
CA SER A 273 21.72 -9.81 15.25
C SER A 273 20.81 -9.32 14.12
N ALA A 274 19.83 -8.49 14.45
CA ALA A 274 18.92 -7.93 13.47
C ALA A 274 19.36 -6.54 13.01
N ASN A 275 18.99 -6.20 11.79
CA ASN A 275 19.06 -4.84 11.29
C ASN A 275 17.71 -4.18 11.53
N ILE A 276 17.72 -3.00 12.14
CA ILE A 276 16.53 -2.19 12.37
C ILE A 276 16.70 -0.80 11.78
N GLU A 277 15.58 -0.22 11.40
CA GLU A 277 15.42 1.14 10.92
C GLU A 277 14.69 1.99 11.97
N PHE A 278 13.83 1.36 12.79
CA PHE A 278 13.00 2.04 13.77
C PHE A 278 13.06 1.37 15.16
N PRO A 279 13.06 2.14 16.27
CA PRO A 279 13.09 1.59 17.62
C PRO A 279 11.96 0.58 17.92
N GLU A 280 10.84 0.72 17.23
CA GLU A 280 9.63 -0.07 17.43
C GLU A 280 9.78 -1.51 16.95
N GLU A 281 10.67 -1.76 15.97
CA GLU A 281 10.95 -3.09 15.43
C GLU A 281 11.59 -4.01 16.49
N VAL A 282 12.18 -3.43 17.54
CA VAL A 282 12.77 -4.17 18.68
C VAL A 282 11.77 -5.12 19.34
N ALA A 283 10.47 -4.77 19.35
CA ALA A 283 9.44 -5.66 19.88
C ALA A 283 9.27 -6.92 19.02
N ALA A 284 9.33 -6.79 17.70
CA ALA A 284 9.24 -7.90 16.75
C ALA A 284 10.51 -8.78 16.81
N LEU A 285 11.69 -8.19 17.02
CA LEU A 285 12.95 -8.94 17.12
C LEU A 285 12.93 -10.06 18.16
N LYS A 286 12.21 -9.86 19.26
CA LYS A 286 12.06 -10.87 20.32
C LYS A 286 11.34 -12.12 19.82
N ARG A 287 10.42 -11.99 18.85
CA ARG A 287 9.70 -13.12 18.25
C ARG A 287 10.63 -13.98 17.39
N TYR A 288 11.64 -13.36 16.78
CA TYR A 288 12.59 -13.99 15.87
C TYR A 288 13.91 -14.45 16.53
N GLY A 289 14.06 -14.28 17.85
CA GLY A 289 15.22 -14.82 18.59
C GLY A 289 16.54 -14.05 18.40
N ALA A 290 16.51 -12.84 17.85
CA ALA A 290 17.72 -12.05 17.62
C ALA A 290 18.47 -11.75 18.94
N LYS A 291 19.80 -11.94 18.93
CA LYS A 291 20.67 -11.73 20.12
C LYS A 291 21.09 -10.27 20.32
N GLY A 292 20.77 -9.40 19.37
CA GLY A 292 21.05 -7.97 19.44
C GLY A 292 20.65 -7.23 18.18
N ILE A 293 21.00 -5.95 18.13
CA ILE A 293 20.89 -5.09 16.95
C ILE A 293 22.28 -4.98 16.34
N GLY A 294 22.45 -5.48 15.12
CA GLY A 294 23.73 -5.49 14.40
C GLY A 294 23.92 -4.23 13.56
N LEU A 295 22.82 -3.66 13.09
CA LEU A 295 22.77 -2.39 12.39
C LEU A 295 21.52 -1.64 12.84
N TYR A 296 21.71 -0.41 13.27
CA TYR A 296 20.63 0.54 13.45
C TYR A 296 20.81 1.65 12.43
N ARG A 297 19.94 1.69 11.42
CA ARG A 297 19.92 2.76 10.44
C ARG A 297 19.37 4.03 11.09
N THR A 298 20.22 5.04 11.22
CA THR A 298 19.88 6.32 11.87
C THR A 298 19.51 7.41 10.87
N GLU A 299 19.61 7.13 9.58
CA GLU A 299 19.29 8.05 8.49
C GLU A 299 17.84 8.58 8.60
N TYR A 300 16.91 7.71 9.02
CA TYR A 300 15.52 8.09 9.26
C TYR A 300 15.31 9.03 10.47
N PHE A 301 16.23 9.05 11.45
CA PHE A 301 16.16 10.04 12.54
C PHE A 301 16.43 11.46 12.05
N TYR A 302 17.32 11.61 11.06
CA TYR A 302 17.67 12.91 10.50
C TYR A 302 16.62 13.43 9.51
N LEU A 303 15.89 12.53 8.86
CA LEU A 303 14.77 12.86 7.96
C LEU A 303 13.47 13.22 8.71
N ARG A 304 13.39 12.95 10.02
CA ARG A 304 12.24 13.29 10.91
C ARG A 304 12.36 14.68 11.58
N LYS A 305 13.27 15.56 11.15
CA LYS A 305 13.41 16.92 11.67
C LYS A 305 12.90 17.99 10.73
#